data_AF-A0AAV4FKW9-F1
#
_entry.id   AF-A0AAV4FKW9-F1
#
_cell.length_a   1.000
_cell.length_b   1.000
_cell.length_c   1.000
_cell.angle_alpha   90.00
_cell.angle_beta   90.00
_cell.angle_gamma   90.00
#
_symmetry.space_group_name_H-M   'P 1'
#
loop_
_entity.id
_entity.type
_entity.pdbx_description
1 polymer ?
#
loop_
_entity_poly.entity_id
_entity_poly.type
_entity_poly.pdbx_seq_one_letter_code
_entity_poly.pdbx_strand_id
1 'polypeptide(L)'
;MARNNCKNLYGDLATITSKEENDFVKDLVRSVANDGDTGAFIKATYSTYMHAWTTSLYKTVTFSDWASPTWSPPTNTGRRYIHYCAMLGRDNDWAWVPQDCAESQGMVSVCERSPGRKECHKTSCYKLFTDTFFFHAIEDTCKNAGGYVLEINSKEESDFINGFLGRASVPWSKMYGALYRYKQIWLGVTDKASEGEFRLMSNGGNLDFENWIQGEPKTKRDSLYYAADCVVLNDLEDWKWRNVLCRGERALVCESTNVNGITG
;
A
#
# COMPACT_ATOMS: atom_id res chain seq x y z
N MET A 1 -0.75 8.11 -12.79
CA MET A 1 0.70 8.39 -12.73
C MET A 1 1.11 8.93 -11.36
N ALA A 2 0.50 10.02 -10.88
CA ALA A 2 0.78 10.65 -9.57
C ALA A 2 0.86 9.67 -8.38
N ARG A 3 -0.11 8.76 -8.24
CA ARG A 3 -0.08 7.71 -7.21
C ARG A 3 1.17 6.82 -7.28
N ASN A 4 1.59 6.43 -8.49
CA ASN A 4 2.78 5.60 -8.66
C ASN A 4 4.05 6.36 -8.28
N ASN A 5 4.11 7.67 -8.52
CA ASN A 5 5.22 8.51 -8.04
C ASN A 5 5.32 8.45 -6.51
N CYS A 6 4.20 8.60 -5.80
CA CYS A 6 4.19 8.47 -4.35
C CYS A 6 4.50 7.05 -3.87
N LYS A 7 4.08 6.02 -4.60
CA LYS A 7 4.46 4.63 -4.31
C LYS A 7 5.97 4.42 -4.47
N ASN A 8 6.60 5.02 -5.48
CA ASN A 8 8.05 5.02 -5.66
C ASN A 8 8.78 5.80 -4.55
N LEU A 9 8.08 6.71 -3.87
CA LEU A 9 8.56 7.44 -2.69
C LEU A 9 8.10 6.79 -1.36
N TYR A 10 7.69 5.52 -1.40
CA TYR A 10 7.36 4.71 -0.22
C TYR A 10 6.17 5.23 0.58
N GLY A 11 5.22 5.88 -0.11
CA GLY A 11 3.99 6.40 0.46
C GLY A 11 2.78 6.15 -0.41
N ASP A 12 1.74 6.95 -0.23
CA ASP A 12 0.66 7.12 -1.19
C ASP A 12 0.45 8.61 -1.40
N LEU A 13 -0.49 8.97 -2.27
CA LEU A 13 -0.99 10.33 -2.29
C LEU A 13 -1.47 10.73 -0.88
N ALA A 14 -1.29 11.99 -0.52
CA ALA A 14 -1.63 12.49 0.80
C ALA A 14 -3.14 12.42 1.08
N THR A 15 -3.50 11.88 2.24
CA THR A 15 -4.89 11.84 2.70
C THR A 15 -5.12 13.01 3.64
N ILE A 16 -5.85 14.03 3.20
CA ILE A 16 -6.13 15.18 4.07
C ILE A 16 -7.38 14.90 4.90
N THR A 17 -7.24 14.93 6.23
CA THR A 17 -8.26 14.52 7.20
C THR A 17 -8.68 15.64 8.17
N SER A 18 -7.99 16.77 8.15
CA SER A 18 -8.21 17.90 9.06
C SER A 18 -7.86 19.24 8.39
N LYS A 19 -8.29 20.35 9.00
CA LYS A 19 -7.96 21.70 8.53
C LYS A 19 -6.45 21.98 8.69
N GLU A 20 -5.88 21.56 9.81
CA GLU A 20 -4.46 21.74 10.13
C GLU A 20 -3.58 21.04 9.08
N GLU A 21 -3.95 19.83 8.69
CA GLU A 21 -3.26 19.08 7.64
C GLU A 21 -3.43 19.75 6.27
N ASN A 22 -4.62 20.26 5.95
CA ASN A 22 -4.87 20.98 4.70
C ASN A 22 -4.00 22.24 4.58
N ASP A 23 -3.93 23.04 5.66
CA ASP A 23 -3.13 24.25 5.69
C ASP A 23 -1.64 23.92 5.53
N PHE A 24 -1.14 22.90 6.23
CA PHE A 24 0.23 22.41 6.08
C PHE A 24 0.55 21.98 4.65
N VAL A 25 -0.32 21.19 4.02
CA VAL A 25 -0.12 20.71 2.65
C VAL A 25 -0.16 21.89 1.66
N LYS A 26 -1.06 22.85 1.84
CA LYS A 26 -1.10 24.07 1.02
C LYS A 26 0.22 24.84 1.08
N ASP A 27 0.75 25.07 2.28
CA ASP A 27 2.00 25.79 2.47
C ASP A 27 3.20 25.02 1.91
N LEU A 28 3.22 23.71 2.08
CA LEU A 28 4.21 22.83 1.46
C LEU A 28 4.20 23.00 -0.06
N VAL A 29 3.05 22.85 -0.71
CA VAL A 29 2.91 22.96 -2.16
C VAL A 29 3.31 24.34 -2.66
N ARG A 30 2.87 25.42 -1.98
CA ARG A 30 3.29 26.79 -2.28
C ARG A 30 4.81 26.97 -2.26
N SER A 31 5.50 26.29 -1.34
CA SER A 31 6.96 26.43 -1.18
C SER A 31 7.79 25.65 -2.22
N VAL A 32 7.21 24.64 -2.88
CA VAL A 32 7.97 23.72 -3.75
C VAL A 32 7.49 23.69 -5.21
N ALA A 33 6.29 24.17 -5.51
CA ALA A 33 5.75 24.15 -6.86
C ALA A 33 6.45 25.18 -7.76
N ASN A 34 6.88 24.75 -8.94
CA ASN A 34 7.53 25.60 -9.94
C ASN A 34 6.51 26.42 -10.73
N ASP A 35 6.92 27.49 -11.43
CA ASP A 35 6.01 28.36 -12.20
C ASP A 35 5.14 27.62 -13.25
N GLY A 36 5.61 26.47 -13.76
CA GLY A 36 4.85 25.63 -14.69
C GLY A 36 3.81 24.68 -14.06
N ASP A 37 3.78 24.56 -12.73
CA ASP A 37 2.88 23.63 -12.04
C ASP A 37 1.47 24.23 -11.89
N THR A 38 0.44 23.54 -12.34
CA THR A 38 -0.96 23.98 -12.33
C THR A 38 -1.76 23.41 -11.15
N GLY A 39 -1.27 22.31 -10.56
CA GLY A 39 -1.92 21.70 -9.41
C GLY A 39 -1.13 20.54 -8.80
N ALA A 40 -1.58 20.08 -7.63
CA ALA A 40 -0.98 18.97 -6.91
C ALA A 40 -2.03 17.91 -6.53
N PHE A 41 -1.85 16.68 -7.00
CA PHE A 41 -2.77 15.58 -6.69
C PHE A 41 -2.68 15.15 -5.22
N ILE A 42 -3.84 14.84 -4.65
CA ILE A 42 -4.03 14.26 -3.30
C ILE A 42 -4.89 12.98 -3.39
N LYS A 43 -5.00 12.21 -2.30
CA LYS A 43 -5.70 10.92 -2.28
C LYS A 43 -7.20 11.09 -2.12
N ALA A 44 -7.87 11.53 -3.17
CA ALA A 44 -9.33 11.43 -3.26
C ALA A 44 -9.78 11.26 -4.71
N THR A 45 -10.78 10.39 -4.90
CA THR A 45 -11.42 10.14 -6.19
C THR A 45 -12.93 10.15 -6.04
N TYR A 46 -13.67 10.61 -7.04
CA TYR A 46 -15.13 10.60 -7.01
C TYR A 46 -15.66 9.20 -7.33
N SER A 47 -16.45 8.62 -6.41
CA SER A 47 -17.12 7.33 -6.58
C SER A 47 -18.53 7.55 -7.09
N THR A 48 -18.81 7.13 -8.32
CA THR A 48 -20.18 7.13 -8.88
C THR A 48 -21.10 6.14 -8.18
N TYR A 49 -20.56 5.10 -7.56
CA TYR A 49 -21.33 4.15 -6.77
C TYR A 49 -21.80 4.77 -5.45
N MET A 50 -20.88 5.40 -4.71
CA MET A 50 -21.18 5.99 -3.40
C MET A 50 -21.74 7.41 -3.50
N HIS A 51 -21.72 8.01 -4.68
CA HIS A 51 -22.07 9.42 -4.92
C HIS A 51 -21.28 10.38 -4.01
N ALA A 52 -20.01 10.06 -3.77
CA ALA A 52 -19.16 10.76 -2.81
C ALA A 52 -17.68 10.67 -3.20
N TRP A 53 -16.89 11.61 -2.67
CA TRP A 53 -15.43 11.54 -2.72
C TRP A 53 -14.92 10.48 -1.75
N THR A 54 -13.99 9.63 -2.21
CA THR A 54 -13.43 8.54 -1.41
C THR A 54 -11.92 8.49 -1.52
N THR A 55 -11.26 8.10 -0.42
CA THR A 55 -9.80 7.91 -0.34
C THR A 55 -9.40 6.47 -0.70
N SER A 56 -10.36 5.55 -0.60
CA SER A 56 -10.27 4.15 -1.03
C SER A 56 -11.67 3.56 -1.19
N LEU A 57 -11.78 2.28 -1.55
CA LEU A 57 -13.05 1.57 -1.57
C LEU A 57 -13.71 1.66 -0.18
N TYR A 58 -14.91 2.25 -0.11
CA TYR A 58 -15.74 2.40 1.10
C TYR A 58 -15.23 3.36 2.18
N LYS A 59 -14.16 4.12 1.92
CA LYS A 59 -13.69 5.17 2.84
C LYS A 59 -13.96 6.54 2.23
N THR A 60 -15.01 7.20 2.71
CA THR A 60 -15.37 8.56 2.28
C THR A 60 -14.37 9.57 2.81
N VAL A 61 -14.21 10.67 2.06
CA VAL A 61 -13.52 11.86 2.51
C VAL A 61 -14.33 12.49 3.64
N THR A 62 -13.69 12.75 4.79
CA THR A 62 -14.33 13.33 5.99
C THR A 62 -14.04 14.82 6.16
N PHE A 63 -13.04 15.33 5.45
CA PHE A 63 -12.65 16.74 5.44
C PHE A 63 -12.39 17.16 3.98
N SER A 64 -12.79 18.37 3.59
CA SER A 64 -12.50 18.90 2.26
C SER A 64 -12.47 20.41 2.26
N ASP A 65 -11.70 21.00 1.34
CA ASP A 65 -11.55 22.44 1.17
C ASP A 65 -11.78 22.81 -0.32
N TRP A 66 -12.97 22.50 -0.83
CA TRP A 66 -13.33 22.71 -2.24
C TRP A 66 -13.39 24.19 -2.63
N ALA A 67 -12.84 24.52 -3.79
CA ALA A 67 -12.98 25.84 -4.39
C ALA A 67 -14.44 26.20 -4.69
N SER A 68 -14.74 27.51 -4.72
CA SER A 68 -16.07 28.03 -5.04
C SER A 68 -16.18 28.35 -6.55
N PRO A 69 -17.29 28.00 -7.23
CA PRO A 69 -18.45 27.26 -6.71
C PRO A 69 -18.11 25.77 -6.48
N THR A 70 -18.71 25.18 -5.44
CA THR A 70 -18.51 23.75 -5.13
C THR A 70 -18.93 22.88 -6.31
N TRP A 71 -17.99 22.12 -6.84
CA TRP A 71 -18.22 21.28 -8.01
C TRP A 71 -19.30 20.22 -7.76
N SER A 72 -20.11 19.99 -8.80
CA SER A 72 -21.07 18.89 -8.84
C SER A 72 -20.74 17.96 -10.01
N PRO A 73 -20.85 16.64 -9.83
CA PRO A 73 -20.60 15.67 -10.89
C PRO A 73 -21.56 15.91 -12.06
N PRO A 74 -21.08 15.93 -13.32
CA PRO A 74 -21.95 16.12 -14.45
C PRO A 74 -22.93 14.94 -14.58
N THR A 75 -24.21 15.26 -14.75
CA THR A 75 -25.31 14.28 -14.73
C THR A 75 -25.46 13.49 -16.02
N ASN A 76 -24.78 13.87 -17.11
CA ASN A 76 -24.87 13.19 -18.40
C ASN A 76 -23.76 13.63 -19.37
N THR A 77 -22.58 13.01 -19.31
CA THR A 77 -21.57 13.18 -20.37
C THR A 77 -21.74 12.06 -21.38
N GLY A 78 -22.63 12.27 -22.36
CA GLY A 78 -22.98 11.30 -23.41
C GLY A 78 -21.81 10.73 -24.25
N ARG A 79 -20.55 11.06 -23.96
CA ARG A 79 -19.34 10.37 -24.41
C ARG A 79 -18.26 10.48 -23.31
N ARG A 80 -17.66 9.34 -22.95
CA ARG A 80 -16.62 9.08 -21.91
C ARG A 80 -17.08 9.10 -20.44
N TYR A 81 -16.84 7.98 -19.76
CA TYR A 81 -16.74 7.90 -18.30
C TYR A 81 -15.48 8.65 -17.88
N ILE A 82 -15.62 9.86 -17.35
CA ILE A 82 -14.51 10.63 -16.79
C ILE A 82 -14.34 10.21 -15.32
N HIS A 83 -13.13 9.83 -14.94
CA HIS A 83 -12.77 9.58 -13.55
C HIS A 83 -12.24 10.89 -12.96
N TYR A 84 -12.87 11.37 -11.88
CA TYR A 84 -12.45 12.60 -11.22
C TYR A 84 -11.53 12.30 -10.04
N CYS A 85 -10.40 13.00 -10.01
CA CYS A 85 -9.40 13.01 -8.96
C CYS A 85 -9.41 14.39 -8.29
N ALA A 86 -9.12 14.44 -6.99
CA ALA A 86 -8.96 15.70 -6.28
C ALA A 86 -7.53 16.20 -6.43
N MET A 87 -7.37 17.49 -6.70
CA MET A 87 -6.08 18.17 -6.67
C MET A 87 -6.20 19.53 -5.97
N LEU A 88 -5.10 20.03 -5.44
CA LEU A 88 -4.96 21.42 -5.00
C LEU A 88 -4.65 22.25 -6.24
N GLY A 89 -5.55 23.17 -6.64
CA GLY A 89 -5.41 23.94 -7.87
C GLY A 89 -4.75 25.30 -7.65
N ARG A 90 -3.69 25.62 -8.39
CA ARG A 90 -2.94 26.88 -8.22
C ARG A 90 -3.83 28.13 -8.34
N ASP A 91 -4.67 28.18 -9.36
CA ASP A 91 -5.53 29.35 -9.64
C ASP A 91 -6.66 29.54 -8.61
N ASN A 92 -6.85 28.56 -7.72
CA ASN A 92 -7.89 28.56 -6.70
C ASN A 92 -7.30 28.73 -5.29
N ASP A 93 -6.15 29.40 -5.20
CA ASP A 93 -5.36 29.51 -3.96
C ASP A 93 -5.14 28.14 -3.29
N TRP A 94 -4.81 27.15 -4.13
CA TRP A 94 -4.60 25.76 -3.75
C TRP A 94 -5.78 25.10 -3.04
N ALA A 95 -7.00 25.65 -3.16
CA ALA A 95 -8.21 24.94 -2.78
C ALA A 95 -8.41 23.68 -3.65
N TRP A 96 -9.20 22.73 -3.15
CA TRP A 96 -9.45 21.47 -3.83
C TRP A 96 -10.30 21.72 -5.06
N VAL A 97 -9.87 21.16 -6.18
CA VAL A 97 -10.61 21.19 -7.44
C VAL A 97 -10.67 19.77 -8.02
N PRO A 98 -11.78 19.41 -8.68
CA PRO A 98 -11.87 18.15 -9.41
C PRO A 98 -11.08 18.25 -10.71
N GLN A 99 -10.39 17.18 -11.03
CA GLN A 99 -9.57 17.08 -12.22
C GLN A 99 -9.84 15.73 -12.91
N ASP A 100 -9.80 15.70 -14.24
CA ASP A 100 -9.79 14.42 -14.97
C ASP A 100 -8.51 13.67 -14.58
N CYS A 101 -8.67 12.48 -13.98
CA CYS A 101 -7.56 11.64 -13.55
C CYS A 101 -6.60 11.25 -14.71
N ALA A 102 -7.06 11.34 -15.96
CA ALA A 102 -6.24 11.07 -17.14
C ALA A 102 -5.32 12.24 -17.53
N GLU A 103 -5.63 13.46 -17.11
CA GLU A 103 -4.81 14.64 -17.35
C GLU A 103 -3.72 14.76 -16.28
N SER A 104 -2.48 15.02 -16.71
CA SER A 104 -1.32 15.07 -15.80
C SER A 104 -0.28 16.15 -16.15
N GLN A 105 -0.54 16.95 -17.19
CA GLN A 105 0.39 17.99 -17.60
C GLN A 105 0.42 19.12 -16.58
N GLY A 106 1.62 19.50 -16.13
CA GLY A 106 1.82 20.53 -15.10
C GLY A 106 1.37 20.12 -13.70
N MET A 107 1.09 18.84 -13.46
CA MET A 107 0.59 18.39 -12.15
C MET A 107 1.67 17.64 -11.37
N VAL A 108 1.86 18.04 -10.12
CA VAL A 108 2.71 17.33 -9.15
C VAL A 108 1.87 16.43 -8.25
N SER A 109 2.51 15.68 -7.36
CA SER A 109 1.85 14.78 -6.41
C SER A 109 2.30 15.10 -4.99
N VAL A 110 1.35 15.34 -4.08
CA VAL A 110 1.65 15.41 -2.65
C VAL A 110 1.67 13.99 -2.11
N CYS A 111 2.81 13.57 -1.59
CA CYS A 111 2.98 12.22 -1.08
C CYS A 111 3.03 12.23 0.45
N GLU A 112 2.21 11.38 1.05
CA GLU A 112 2.24 11.09 2.49
C GLU A 112 2.95 9.76 2.69
N ARG A 113 3.97 9.73 3.55
CA ARG A 113 4.61 8.48 3.96
C ARG A 113 3.59 7.68 4.76
N SER A 114 3.38 6.41 4.41
CA SER A 114 2.38 5.59 5.06
C SER A 114 2.65 5.50 6.58
N PRO A 115 1.72 5.97 7.44
CA PRO A 115 1.82 5.82 8.89
C PRO A 115 1.51 4.35 9.22
N GLY A 116 2.50 3.48 9.01
CA GLY A 116 2.38 2.08 9.35
C GLY A 116 2.32 1.89 10.87
N ARG A 117 1.56 0.89 11.34
CA ARG A 117 1.57 0.50 12.76
C ARG A 117 2.86 -0.26 13.04
N LYS A 118 3.63 0.19 14.03
CA LYS A 118 4.86 -0.47 14.49
C LYS A 118 4.63 -1.16 15.84
N GLU A 119 5.04 -2.42 15.96
CA GLU A 119 5.08 -3.15 17.22
C GLU A 119 6.42 -3.91 17.31
N CYS A 120 7.03 -3.98 18.49
CA CYS A 120 8.29 -4.68 18.68
C CYS A 120 8.10 -5.90 19.58
N HIS A 121 8.79 -6.98 19.25
CA HIS A 121 8.81 -8.21 20.03
C HIS A 121 10.26 -8.68 20.09
N LYS A 122 10.80 -8.80 21.31
CA LYS A 122 12.20 -9.13 21.55
C LYS A 122 13.15 -8.20 20.78
N THR A 123 14.02 -8.79 19.95
CA THR A 123 15.05 -8.13 19.17
C THR A 123 14.57 -7.64 17.81
N SER A 124 13.28 -7.81 17.47
CA SER A 124 12.70 -7.38 16.20
C SER A 124 11.56 -6.38 16.38
N CYS A 125 11.37 -5.53 15.38
CA CYS A 125 10.29 -4.58 15.27
C CYS A 125 9.63 -4.70 13.90
N TYR A 126 8.31 -4.71 13.91
CA TYR A 126 7.47 -5.00 12.76
C TYR A 126 6.60 -3.80 12.43
N LYS A 127 6.72 -3.28 11.22
CA LYS A 127 5.91 -2.16 10.72
C LYS A 127 4.94 -2.66 9.65
N LEU A 128 3.65 -2.72 10.00
CA LEU A 128 2.57 -2.97 9.05
C LEU A 128 2.17 -1.68 8.36
N PHE A 129 2.22 -1.65 7.03
CA PHE A 129 1.79 -0.49 6.25
C PHE A 129 0.27 -0.47 6.05
N THR A 130 -0.29 0.73 6.00
CA THR A 130 -1.72 0.98 5.72
C THR A 130 -2.07 0.92 4.23
N ASP A 131 -1.04 0.84 3.38
CA ASP A 131 -1.17 0.69 1.94
C ASP A 131 -0.79 -0.72 1.47
N THR A 132 -1.21 -1.04 0.24
CA THR A 132 -0.82 -2.26 -0.46
C THR A 132 0.25 -1.98 -1.53
N PHE A 133 1.14 -2.94 -1.74
CA PHE A 133 2.30 -2.83 -2.62
C PHE A 133 2.40 -4.01 -3.59
N PHE A 134 2.93 -3.76 -4.78
CA PHE A 134 3.34 -4.82 -5.71
C PHE A 134 4.63 -5.48 -5.23
N PHE A 135 4.81 -6.77 -5.54
CA PHE A 135 5.97 -7.54 -5.10
C PHE A 135 7.32 -6.88 -5.47
N HIS A 136 7.46 -6.32 -6.67
CA HIS A 136 8.74 -5.71 -7.08
C HIS A 136 9.15 -4.48 -6.25
N ALA A 137 8.23 -3.87 -5.49
CA ALA A 137 8.50 -2.68 -4.70
C ALA A 137 8.76 -2.97 -3.21
N ILE A 138 8.47 -4.18 -2.72
CA ILE A 138 8.45 -4.45 -1.27
C ILE A 138 9.85 -4.44 -0.65
N GLU A 139 10.84 -4.93 -1.37
CA GLU A 139 12.22 -5.01 -0.88
C GLU A 139 12.78 -3.62 -0.64
N ASP A 140 12.70 -2.75 -1.65
CA ASP A 140 13.10 -1.35 -1.52
C ASP A 140 12.27 -0.61 -0.47
N THR A 141 10.97 -0.89 -0.38
CA THR A 141 10.10 -0.27 0.64
C THR A 141 10.57 -0.60 2.05
N CYS A 142 10.93 -1.86 2.33
CA CYS A 142 11.41 -2.25 3.65
C CYS A 142 12.83 -1.79 3.94
N LYS A 143 13.73 -1.83 2.96
CA LYS A 143 15.10 -1.27 3.09
C LYS A 143 15.05 0.20 3.48
N ASN A 144 14.21 0.99 2.81
CA ASN A 144 14.04 2.41 3.12
C ASN A 144 13.29 2.67 4.45
N ALA A 145 12.52 1.70 4.93
CA ALA A 145 11.95 1.73 6.28
C ALA A 145 12.95 1.32 7.39
N GLY A 146 14.21 1.05 7.02
CA GLY A 146 15.28 0.65 7.95
C GLY A 146 15.25 -0.83 8.30
N GLY A 147 14.75 -1.68 7.41
CA GLY A 147 14.55 -3.10 7.65
C GLY A 147 14.53 -3.95 6.38
N TYR A 148 13.92 -5.13 6.46
CA TYR A 148 13.70 -6.05 5.36
C TYR A 148 12.24 -6.53 5.36
N VAL A 149 11.83 -7.21 4.30
CA VAL A 149 10.47 -7.77 4.22
C VAL A 149 10.32 -8.82 5.31
N LEU A 150 9.18 -8.92 5.99
CA LEU A 150 8.96 -9.88 7.08
C LEU A 150 9.43 -11.31 6.71
N GLU A 151 10.39 -11.85 7.47
CA GLU A 151 10.91 -13.22 7.32
C GLU A 151 10.74 -13.97 8.64
N ILE A 152 9.64 -14.71 8.75
CA ILE A 152 9.31 -15.44 9.97
C ILE A 152 10.25 -16.65 10.10
N ASN A 153 11.08 -16.66 11.14
CA ASN A 153 12.12 -17.67 11.38
C ASN A 153 11.81 -18.60 12.57
N SER A 154 10.67 -18.42 13.24
CA SER A 154 10.28 -19.29 14.35
C SER A 154 8.76 -19.35 14.56
N LYS A 155 8.31 -20.41 15.26
CA LYS A 155 6.91 -20.54 15.65
C LYS A 155 6.46 -19.38 16.57
N GLU A 156 7.31 -18.97 17.50
CA GLU A 156 6.99 -17.89 18.44
C GLU A 156 6.81 -16.54 17.71
N GLU A 157 7.67 -16.25 16.74
CA GLU A 157 7.50 -15.09 15.87
C GLU A 157 6.21 -15.19 15.06
N SER A 158 5.90 -16.36 14.49
CA SER A 158 4.63 -16.59 13.78
C SER A 158 3.43 -16.32 14.68
N ASP A 159 3.43 -16.80 15.92
CA ASP A 159 2.34 -16.58 16.88
C ASP A 159 2.21 -15.08 17.22
N PHE A 160 3.32 -14.37 17.42
CA PHE A 160 3.33 -12.92 17.64
C PHE A 160 2.76 -12.16 16.43
N ILE A 161 3.23 -12.45 15.22
CA ILE A 161 2.75 -11.83 13.98
C ILE A 161 1.25 -12.06 13.82
N ASN A 162 0.75 -13.28 14.04
CA ASN A 162 -0.68 -13.58 13.96
C ASN A 162 -1.49 -12.71 14.93
N GLY A 163 -1.03 -12.57 16.17
CA GLY A 163 -1.66 -11.69 17.16
C GLY A 163 -1.61 -10.21 16.77
N PHE A 164 -0.45 -9.74 16.30
CA PHE A 164 -0.25 -8.37 15.82
C PHE A 164 -1.21 -8.04 14.68
N LEU A 165 -1.29 -8.90 13.67
CA LEU A 165 -2.16 -8.74 12.51
C LEU A 165 -3.64 -8.84 12.87
N GLY A 166 -4.01 -9.69 13.84
CA GLY A 166 -5.37 -9.77 14.36
C GLY A 166 -5.85 -8.50 15.06
N ARG A 167 -4.93 -7.77 15.73
CA ARG A 167 -5.22 -6.47 16.37
C ARG A 167 -5.11 -5.28 15.42
N ALA A 168 -4.48 -5.46 14.26
CA ALA A 168 -4.21 -4.38 13.32
C ALA A 168 -5.25 -4.30 12.20
N SER A 169 -5.50 -3.09 11.70
CA SER A 169 -6.34 -2.88 10.52
C SER A 169 -5.54 -3.17 9.24
N VAL A 170 -5.33 -4.46 8.94
CA VAL A 170 -4.63 -4.90 7.73
C VAL A 170 -5.42 -4.51 6.47
N PRO A 171 -4.82 -3.83 5.49
CA PRO A 171 -5.47 -3.49 4.22
C PRO A 171 -5.86 -4.74 3.42
N TRP A 172 -6.98 -4.68 2.71
CA TRP A 172 -7.40 -5.73 1.79
C TRP A 172 -6.48 -5.78 0.57
N SER A 173 -6.11 -6.98 0.12
CA SER A 173 -5.31 -7.15 -1.10
C SER A 173 -6.11 -6.72 -2.32
N LYS A 174 -5.44 -6.07 -3.29
CA LYS A 174 -6.01 -5.78 -4.61
C LYS A 174 -5.49 -6.79 -5.62
N MET A 175 -6.23 -7.86 -5.80
CA MET A 175 -5.97 -8.85 -6.84
C MET A 175 -6.79 -8.50 -8.10
N TYR A 176 -6.21 -8.69 -9.29
CA TYR A 176 -6.83 -8.33 -10.57
C TYR A 176 -8.30 -8.81 -10.66
N GLY A 177 -9.25 -7.88 -10.66
CA GLY A 177 -10.68 -8.16 -10.83
C GLY A 177 -11.35 -8.99 -9.73
N ALA A 178 -10.70 -9.21 -8.57
CA ALA A 178 -11.24 -10.10 -7.55
C ALA A 178 -12.42 -9.49 -6.79
N LEU A 179 -13.56 -10.21 -6.80
CA LEU A 179 -14.75 -9.92 -6.00
C LEU A 179 -14.59 -10.32 -4.52
N TYR A 180 -13.60 -11.15 -4.20
CA TYR A 180 -13.33 -11.65 -2.85
C TYR A 180 -12.32 -10.76 -2.13
N ARG A 181 -12.67 -10.34 -0.91
CA ARG A 181 -11.81 -9.53 -0.03
C ARG A 181 -11.22 -10.42 1.06
N TYR A 182 -9.97 -10.77 0.90
CA TYR A 182 -9.17 -11.40 1.94
C TYR A 182 -7.85 -10.63 2.09
N LYS A 183 -7.27 -10.68 3.29
CA LYS A 183 -6.04 -9.97 3.62
C LYS A 183 -4.88 -10.91 3.34
N GLN A 184 -3.95 -10.43 2.53
CA GLN A 184 -2.69 -11.12 2.30
C GLN A 184 -1.55 -10.16 2.54
N ILE A 185 -0.49 -10.69 3.12
CA ILE A 185 0.72 -9.94 3.44
C ILE A 185 1.87 -10.62 2.74
N TRP A 186 2.69 -9.84 2.03
CA TRP A 186 3.92 -10.36 1.45
C TRP A 186 4.86 -10.87 2.56
N LEU A 187 5.39 -12.06 2.35
CA LEU A 187 6.48 -12.63 3.13
C LEU A 187 7.79 -12.44 2.34
N GLY A 188 8.90 -12.22 3.04
CA GLY A 188 10.24 -12.12 2.48
C GLY A 188 10.80 -13.47 2.02
N VAL A 189 9.99 -14.29 1.37
CA VAL A 189 10.35 -15.64 0.92
C VAL A 189 9.95 -15.80 -0.54
N THR A 190 10.87 -16.37 -1.33
CA THR A 190 10.69 -16.59 -2.77
C THR A 190 11.52 -17.76 -3.28
N ASP A 191 11.05 -18.44 -4.32
CA ASP A 191 11.77 -19.48 -5.07
C ASP A 191 12.09 -19.04 -6.51
N LYS A 192 12.05 -17.73 -6.80
CA LYS A 192 12.40 -17.15 -8.11
C LYS A 192 13.75 -17.61 -8.66
N ALA A 193 14.71 -17.93 -7.79
CA ALA A 193 16.03 -18.38 -8.19
C ALA A 193 16.04 -19.84 -8.65
N SER A 194 15.20 -20.69 -8.04
CA SER A 194 15.09 -22.12 -8.35
C SER A 194 13.72 -22.62 -7.89
N GLU A 195 12.85 -22.91 -8.86
CA GLU A 195 11.48 -23.36 -8.62
C GLU A 195 11.41 -24.53 -7.64
N GLY A 196 10.60 -24.39 -6.60
CA GLY A 196 10.46 -25.36 -5.52
C GLY A 196 11.51 -25.26 -4.40
N GLU A 197 12.50 -24.36 -4.52
CA GLU A 197 13.44 -24.03 -3.46
C GLU A 197 13.20 -22.62 -2.92
N PHE A 198 12.34 -22.50 -1.91
CA PHE A 198 12.06 -21.23 -1.26
C PHE A 198 13.24 -20.76 -0.42
N ARG A 199 13.62 -19.50 -0.59
CA ARG A 199 14.74 -18.83 0.07
C ARG A 199 14.31 -17.51 0.68
N LEU A 200 15.03 -17.08 1.72
CA LEU A 200 14.90 -15.75 2.30
C LEU A 200 15.31 -14.68 1.27
N MET A 201 14.51 -13.62 1.13
CA MET A 201 14.80 -12.52 0.22
C MET A 201 15.99 -11.67 0.70
N SER A 202 16.20 -11.58 2.01
CA SER A 202 17.23 -10.76 2.63
C SER A 202 18.65 -11.20 2.28
N ASN A 203 18.89 -12.51 2.21
CA ASN A 203 20.23 -13.08 2.05
C ASN A 203 20.31 -14.34 1.16
N GLY A 204 19.20 -14.84 0.62
CA GLY A 204 19.16 -16.07 -0.18
C GLY A 204 19.33 -17.37 0.61
N GLY A 205 19.29 -17.30 1.94
CA GLY A 205 19.45 -18.43 2.85
C GLY A 205 18.28 -19.41 2.84
N ASN A 206 18.46 -20.54 3.55
CA ASN A 206 17.40 -21.51 3.80
C ASN A 206 16.36 -20.95 4.76
N LEU A 207 15.17 -21.56 4.78
CA LEU A 207 14.14 -21.29 5.76
C LEU A 207 14.42 -22.10 7.03
N ASP A 208 14.49 -21.43 8.18
CA ASP A 208 14.62 -22.09 9.49
C ASP A 208 13.25 -22.51 10.06
N PHE A 209 12.18 -21.93 9.52
CA PHE A 209 10.80 -22.19 9.90
C PHE A 209 9.89 -22.04 8.70
N GLU A 210 8.85 -22.87 8.65
CA GLU A 210 7.84 -22.86 7.61
C GLU A 210 6.47 -23.19 8.23
N ASN A 211 5.42 -22.49 7.80
CA ASN A 211 4.05 -22.74 8.28
C ASN A 211 3.03 -22.70 7.15
N TRP A 212 3.25 -23.56 6.16
CA TRP A 212 2.40 -23.67 4.98
C TRP A 212 0.97 -24.11 5.32
N ILE A 213 0.01 -23.63 4.53
CA ILE A 213 -1.34 -24.19 4.47
C ILE A 213 -1.24 -25.66 4.04
N GLN A 214 -2.18 -26.49 4.51
CA GLN A 214 -2.20 -27.90 4.14
C GLN A 214 -2.23 -28.08 2.62
N GLY A 215 -1.22 -28.77 2.09
CA GLY A 215 -1.07 -29.05 0.66
C GLY A 215 -0.39 -27.93 -0.15
N GLU A 216 0.12 -26.89 0.49
CA GLU A 216 1.08 -25.92 -0.04
C GLU A 216 2.53 -26.31 0.33
N PRO A 217 3.56 -25.79 -0.36
CA PRO A 217 3.47 -24.96 -1.56
C PRO A 217 3.10 -25.78 -2.81
N LYS A 218 2.37 -25.16 -3.75
CA LYS A 218 2.11 -25.72 -5.09
C LYS A 218 3.32 -25.50 -6.00
N THR A 219 4.25 -26.43 -6.03
CA THR A 219 5.50 -26.36 -6.84
C THR A 219 5.54 -27.35 -8.01
N LYS A 220 4.45 -28.10 -8.24
CA LYS A 220 4.41 -29.12 -9.31
C LYS A 220 4.13 -28.49 -10.68
N ARG A 221 4.85 -28.96 -11.71
CA ARG A 221 4.75 -28.50 -13.12
C ARG A 221 3.37 -28.57 -13.75
N ASP A 222 2.51 -29.45 -13.27
CA ASP A 222 1.13 -29.63 -13.72
C ASP A 222 0.13 -28.68 -13.03
N SER A 223 0.59 -27.89 -12.04
CA SER A 223 -0.20 -26.88 -11.37
C SER A 223 -0.26 -25.58 -12.18
N LEU A 224 -1.44 -24.96 -12.27
CA LEU A 224 -1.61 -23.57 -12.74
C LEU A 224 -0.79 -22.54 -11.92
N TYR A 225 -0.21 -22.98 -10.80
CA TYR A 225 0.64 -22.21 -9.89
C TYR A 225 2.13 -22.57 -9.96
N TYR A 226 2.60 -23.30 -10.98
CA TYR A 226 4.04 -23.58 -11.17
C TYR A 226 4.93 -22.33 -11.38
N ALA A 227 4.35 -21.14 -11.47
CA ALA A 227 5.07 -19.86 -11.56
C ALA A 227 4.74 -18.94 -10.38
N ALA A 228 4.31 -19.54 -9.27
CA ALA A 228 3.87 -18.84 -8.07
C ALA A 228 5.05 -18.61 -7.14
N ASP A 229 5.94 -17.72 -7.55
CA ASP A 229 7.27 -17.64 -6.92
C ASP A 229 7.30 -16.86 -5.59
N CYS A 230 6.16 -16.32 -5.17
CA CYS A 230 6.08 -15.36 -4.07
C CYS A 230 5.23 -15.89 -2.93
N VAL A 231 5.62 -15.65 -1.69
CA VAL A 231 4.92 -16.18 -0.52
C VAL A 231 4.10 -15.10 0.17
N VAL A 232 2.93 -15.49 0.68
CA VAL A 232 2.06 -14.61 1.46
C VAL A 232 1.51 -15.31 2.69
N LEU A 233 1.27 -14.54 3.76
CA LEU A 233 0.36 -14.92 4.84
C LEU A 233 -1.09 -14.71 4.38
N ASN A 234 -2.01 -15.59 4.77
CA ASN A 234 -3.42 -15.53 4.38
C ASN A 234 -4.36 -15.51 5.60
N ASP A 235 -5.18 -14.48 5.74
CA ASP A 235 -6.08 -14.32 6.89
C ASP A 235 -7.20 -15.36 6.99
N LEU A 236 -7.61 -15.97 5.87
CA LEU A 236 -8.64 -17.00 5.86
C LEU A 236 -8.14 -18.35 6.43
N GLU A 237 -6.83 -18.49 6.58
CA GLU A 237 -6.14 -19.74 6.89
C GLU A 237 -5.19 -19.54 8.08
N ASP A 238 -5.65 -18.77 9.08
CA ASP A 238 -4.93 -18.45 10.31
C ASP A 238 -3.53 -17.87 10.07
N TRP A 239 -3.41 -17.02 9.04
CA TRP A 239 -2.15 -16.40 8.61
C TRP A 239 -1.06 -17.40 8.21
N LYS A 240 -1.42 -18.63 7.84
CA LYS A 240 -0.49 -19.60 7.26
C LYS A 240 -0.02 -19.21 5.86
N TRP A 241 1.07 -19.82 5.45
CA TRP A 241 1.81 -19.45 4.25
C TRP A 241 1.22 -20.14 3.02
N ARG A 242 1.24 -19.43 1.90
CA ARG A 242 0.99 -20.00 0.58
C ARG A 242 1.81 -19.30 -0.47
N ASN A 243 2.23 -20.05 -1.49
CA ASN A 243 2.85 -19.46 -2.65
C ASN A 243 1.77 -18.95 -3.63
N VAL A 244 2.03 -17.80 -4.24
CA VAL A 244 1.14 -17.09 -5.14
C VAL A 244 1.94 -16.52 -6.29
N LEU A 245 1.27 -16.28 -7.42
CA LEU A 245 1.84 -15.45 -8.48
C LEU A 245 2.24 -14.10 -7.88
N CYS A 246 3.41 -13.58 -8.28
CA CYS A 246 3.98 -12.30 -7.85
C CYS A 246 3.24 -11.09 -8.45
N ARG A 247 1.91 -11.11 -8.40
CA ARG A 247 0.98 -10.20 -9.08
C ARG A 247 -0.01 -9.62 -8.07
N GLY A 248 -0.53 -8.43 -8.39
CA GLY A 248 -1.46 -7.68 -7.55
C GLY A 248 -0.76 -6.93 -6.41
N GLU A 249 -1.50 -6.01 -5.78
CA GLU A 249 -1.03 -5.29 -4.59
C GLU A 249 -1.47 -6.07 -3.33
N ARG A 250 -0.58 -6.22 -2.35
CA ARG A 250 -0.87 -6.87 -1.06
C ARG A 250 -0.34 -6.03 0.09
N ALA A 251 -0.81 -6.28 1.32
CA ALA A 251 -0.28 -5.62 2.49
C ALA A 251 1.20 -5.99 2.70
N LEU A 252 1.92 -5.12 3.41
CA LEU A 252 3.35 -5.28 3.66
C LEU A 252 3.65 -5.09 5.14
N VAL A 253 4.42 -6.02 5.69
CA VAL A 253 5.08 -5.87 6.98
C VAL A 253 6.58 -5.85 6.73
N CYS A 254 7.24 -4.82 7.26
CA CYS A 254 8.70 -4.77 7.29
C CYS A 254 9.19 -5.12 8.69
N GLU A 255 10.22 -5.95 8.76
CA GLU A 255 10.93 -6.31 9.98
C GLU A 255 12.24 -5.53 10.08
N SER A 256 12.62 -5.12 11.28
CA SER A 256 13.84 -4.39 11.58
C SER A 256 14.35 -4.79 12.95
N THR A 257 15.65 -4.64 13.20
CA THR A 257 16.21 -4.89 14.53
C THR A 257 15.70 -3.87 15.55
N ASN A 258 15.29 -4.34 16.72
CA ASN A 258 14.96 -3.51 17.87
C ASN A 258 16.23 -3.03 18.57
N VAL A 259 16.71 -1.85 18.18
CA VAL A 259 17.94 -1.23 18.73
C VAL A 259 17.84 -0.96 20.24
N ASN A 260 16.63 -0.78 20.77
CA ASN A 260 16.40 -0.58 22.21
C ASN A 260 16.37 -1.90 23.02
N GLY A 261 16.42 -3.06 22.34
CA GLY A 261 16.49 -4.38 22.98
C GLY A 261 17.92 -4.91 23.15
N ILE A 262 18.95 -4.14 22.74
CA ILE A 262 20.37 -4.54 22.79
C ILE A 262 21.02 -4.16 24.14
N THR A 263 20.28 -3.52 25.04
CA THR A 263 20.73 -3.28 26.42
C THR A 263 20.09 -4.29 27.37
N GLY A 264 20.88 -5.28 27.79
CA GLY A 264 20.53 -6.27 28.81
C GLY A 264 21.40 -7.50 28.72
#